data_AF-A0A933SEE4-F1
#
_entry.id   AF-A0A933SEE4-F1
#
_cell.length_a   1.000
_cell.length_b   1.000
_cell.length_c   1.000
_cell.angle_alpha   90.00
_cell.angle_beta   90.00
_cell.angle_gamma   90.00
#
_symmetry.space_group_name_H-M   'P 1'
#
loop_
_entity.id
_entity.type
_entity.pdbx_description
1 polymer ?
#
loop_
_entity_poly.entity_id
_entity_poly.type
_entity_poly.pdbx_seq_one_letter_code
_entity_poly.pdbx_strand_id
1 'polypeptide(L)'
;MPRTSVPRFLVCFVAVLAVLAAARPARTAAPAPPTCGDRACHGALVKRDRAHSPVQDGDCGSCHRAVAGASHPDSSRADFTLVKRGAALCADCHDPFAGSSVHAPVEEGECLACHDPHGSGRPALARREVNAMCFECHEAKSFAVHAVVGVDLGSGHPLSGPRDPARKSGAFSCASCHDPHATNTPHLWKFGATTTFDLCGHCHQK
;
A
#
# COMPACT_ATOMS: atom_id res chain seq x y z
N MET A 1 104.82 15.13 -33.04
CA MET A 1 103.73 15.80 -33.80
C MET A 1 102.71 14.74 -34.21
N PRO A 2 101.42 15.05 -34.45
CA PRO A 2 100.34 15.41 -33.52
C PRO A 2 99.16 14.39 -33.50
N ARG A 3 98.29 14.54 -32.49
CA ARG A 3 96.82 14.31 -32.41
C ARG A 3 96.13 13.23 -33.29
N THR A 4 95.30 12.40 -32.65
CA THR A 4 93.83 12.40 -32.89
C THR A 4 93.06 11.85 -31.68
N SER A 5 91.95 12.52 -31.39
CA SER A 5 91.02 12.43 -30.28
C SER A 5 89.89 11.41 -30.49
N VAL A 6 89.50 10.71 -29.42
CA VAL A 6 88.26 9.91 -29.34
C VAL A 6 87.37 10.51 -28.25
N PRO A 7 86.06 10.75 -28.47
CA PRO A 7 85.19 11.28 -27.44
C PRO A 7 84.70 10.15 -26.51
N ARG A 8 84.81 10.39 -25.19
CA ARG A 8 84.26 9.54 -24.14
C ARG A 8 82.73 9.67 -24.11
N PHE A 9 82.02 8.57 -24.33
CA PHE A 9 80.60 8.46 -24.03
C PHE A 9 80.39 8.48 -22.51
N LEU A 10 79.70 9.52 -22.03
CA LEU A 10 79.26 9.65 -20.65
C LEU A 10 77.98 8.81 -20.48
N VAL A 11 78.07 7.66 -19.82
CA VAL A 11 76.90 6.87 -19.42
C VAL A 11 76.47 7.33 -18.03
N CYS A 12 75.44 8.16 -17.95
CA CYS A 12 74.76 8.50 -16.69
C CYS A 12 73.66 7.47 -16.42
N PHE A 13 73.96 6.47 -15.59
CA PHE A 13 72.95 5.62 -14.95
C PHE A 13 72.26 6.43 -13.83
N VAL A 14 71.07 6.96 -14.10
CA VAL A 14 70.20 7.54 -13.06
C VAL A 14 69.48 6.38 -12.36
N ALA A 15 69.92 6.05 -11.15
CA ALA A 15 69.22 5.10 -10.28
C ALA A 15 67.93 5.73 -9.74
N VAL A 16 66.78 5.31 -10.27
CA VAL A 16 65.46 5.68 -9.75
C VAL A 16 65.12 4.75 -8.58
N LEU A 17 65.33 5.24 -7.37
CA LEU A 17 64.82 4.61 -6.14
C LEU A 17 63.30 4.80 -6.08
N ALA A 18 62.56 3.74 -6.43
CA ALA A 18 61.11 3.70 -6.25
C ALA A 18 60.76 3.54 -4.76
N VAL A 19 60.34 4.64 -4.13
CA VAL A 19 59.76 4.62 -2.78
C VAL A 19 58.32 4.08 -2.89
N LEU A 20 58.13 2.79 -2.57
CA LEU A 20 56.81 2.18 -2.44
C LEU A 20 56.14 2.71 -1.16
N ALA A 21 55.34 3.78 -1.30
CA ALA A 21 54.43 4.22 -0.26
C ALA A 21 53.30 3.18 -0.12
N ALA A 22 53.28 2.43 0.98
CA ALA A 22 52.21 1.52 1.31
C ALA A 22 50.90 2.31 1.49
N ALA A 23 49.99 2.21 0.51
CA ALA A 23 48.66 2.77 0.61
C ALA A 23 47.90 2.09 1.77
N ARG A 24 47.52 2.88 2.79
CA ARG A 24 46.65 2.40 3.86
C ARG A 24 45.28 2.02 3.27
N PRO A 25 44.72 0.85 3.59
CA PRO A 25 43.40 0.48 3.08
C PRO A 25 42.37 1.51 3.56
N ALA A 26 41.57 2.01 2.63
CA ALA A 26 40.46 2.89 2.96
C ALA A 26 39.53 2.15 3.93
N ARG A 27 39.31 2.71 5.12
CA ARG A 27 38.26 2.22 6.02
C ARG A 27 36.94 2.41 5.30
N THR A 28 36.27 1.32 4.96
CA THR A 28 34.89 1.36 4.49
C THR A 28 34.04 2.02 5.58
N ALA A 29 33.26 3.04 5.21
CA ALA A 29 32.32 3.66 6.13
C ALA A 29 31.36 2.58 6.66
N ALA A 30 31.10 2.60 7.97
CA ALA A 30 30.11 1.72 8.56
C ALA A 30 28.74 1.95 7.89
N PRO A 31 27.94 0.90 7.65
CA PRO A 31 26.61 1.05 7.08
C PRO A 31 25.76 1.98 7.96
N ALA A 32 24.90 2.76 7.32
CA ALA A 32 23.94 3.60 8.03
C ALA A 32 23.11 2.75 9.01
N PRO A 33 22.70 3.30 10.17
CA PRO A 33 21.87 2.56 11.11
C PRO A 33 20.57 2.11 10.43
N PRO A 34 20.04 0.93 10.79
CA PRO A 34 18.82 0.40 10.19
C PRO A 34 17.65 1.35 10.44
N THR A 35 16.85 1.58 9.41
CA THR A 35 15.62 2.37 9.50
C THR A 35 14.43 1.44 9.70
N CYS A 36 13.27 1.99 10.06
CA CYS A 36 12.02 1.22 10.12
C CYS A 36 11.69 0.53 8.78
N GLY A 37 12.15 1.09 7.66
CA GLY A 37 11.96 0.56 6.31
C GLY A 37 12.91 -0.59 5.94
N ASP A 38 13.87 -0.94 6.80
CA ASP A 38 14.84 -1.98 6.51
C ASP A 38 14.17 -3.37 6.43
N ARG A 39 14.27 -3.98 5.27
CA ARG A 39 13.71 -5.31 4.99
C ARG A 39 14.33 -6.40 5.84
N ALA A 40 15.56 -6.21 6.34
CA ALA A 40 16.22 -7.14 7.25
C ALA A 40 15.52 -7.19 8.62
N CYS A 41 14.85 -6.10 9.03
CA CYS A 41 14.19 -6.01 10.33
C CYS A 41 12.66 -6.12 10.23
N HIS A 42 12.02 -5.41 9.30
CA HIS A 42 10.56 -5.32 9.17
C HIS A 42 10.04 -5.80 7.82
N GLY A 43 10.72 -6.78 7.22
CA GLY A 43 10.40 -7.29 5.88
C GLY A 43 8.92 -7.62 5.64
N ALA A 44 8.20 -8.14 6.64
CA ALA A 44 6.76 -8.44 6.52
C ALA A 44 5.84 -7.19 6.49
N LEU A 45 6.30 -6.07 7.04
CA LEU A 45 5.58 -4.79 7.02
C LEU A 45 5.81 -4.04 5.70
N VAL A 46 7.06 -4.07 5.18
CA VAL A 46 7.43 -3.31 3.96
C VAL A 46 7.33 -4.10 2.66
N LYS A 47 7.32 -5.44 2.70
CA LYS A 47 7.22 -6.29 1.50
C LYS A 47 5.77 -6.67 1.23
N ARG A 48 4.96 -5.69 0.83
CA ARG A 48 3.58 -5.91 0.33
C ARG A 48 3.53 -5.72 -1.18
N ASP A 49 2.72 -6.52 -1.87
CA ASP A 49 2.58 -6.47 -3.34
C ASP A 49 2.16 -5.08 -3.85
N ARG A 50 1.34 -4.37 -3.06
CA ARG A 50 1.03 -2.94 -3.21
C ARG A 50 1.00 -2.31 -1.82
N ALA A 51 2.15 -1.81 -1.38
CA ALA A 51 2.24 -1.03 -0.15
C ALA A 51 1.43 0.28 -0.28
N HIS A 52 0.92 0.83 0.83
CA HIS A 52 0.37 2.18 0.83
C HIS A 52 1.52 3.20 0.72
N SER A 53 1.31 4.37 0.11
CA SER A 53 2.41 5.32 -0.17
C SER A 53 3.28 5.65 1.05
N PRO A 54 2.74 5.98 2.25
CA PRO A 54 3.56 6.20 3.45
C PRO A 54 4.47 5.02 3.83
N VAL A 55 4.06 3.79 3.55
CA VAL A 55 4.89 2.60 3.78
C VAL A 55 5.95 2.43 2.70
N GLN A 56 5.62 2.73 1.44
CA GLN A 56 6.60 2.73 0.35
C GLN A 56 7.71 3.77 0.57
N ASP A 57 7.32 4.94 1.06
CA ASP A 57 8.21 6.09 1.25
C ASP A 57 9.00 6.01 2.57
N GLY A 58 8.71 5.01 3.42
CA GLY A 58 9.34 4.85 4.73
C GLY A 58 8.91 5.90 5.76
N ASP A 59 7.80 6.61 5.50
CA ASP A 59 7.21 7.59 6.42
C ASP A 59 6.37 6.90 7.49
N CYS A 60 7.02 6.06 8.30
CA CYS A 60 6.35 5.38 9.40
C CYS A 60 5.85 6.38 10.46
N GLY A 61 6.49 7.55 10.55
CA GLY A 61 6.24 8.60 11.54
C GLY A 61 4.90 9.32 11.36
N SER A 62 4.35 9.33 10.14
CA SER A 62 3.03 9.91 9.87
C SER A 62 1.91 9.19 10.60
N CYS A 63 2.08 7.90 10.87
CA CYS A 63 1.08 7.05 11.51
C CYS A 63 1.52 6.52 12.87
N HIS A 64 2.80 6.21 13.03
CA HIS A 64 3.36 5.60 14.23
C HIS A 64 4.29 6.53 14.98
N ARG A 65 4.32 6.37 16.30
CA ARG A 65 5.35 6.95 17.16
C ARG A 65 5.82 5.94 18.19
N ALA A 66 7.09 6.05 18.58
CA ALA A 66 7.64 5.25 19.67
C ALA A 66 6.88 5.53 20.97
N VAL A 67 6.61 4.48 21.74
CA VAL A 67 6.08 4.62 23.10
C VAL A 67 7.18 5.15 24.00
N ALA A 68 6.86 6.12 24.87
CA ALA A 68 7.84 6.72 25.75
C ALA A 68 8.53 5.67 26.64
N GLY A 69 9.87 5.70 26.64
CA GLY A 69 10.71 4.75 27.37
C GLY A 69 10.68 3.32 26.84
N ALA A 70 10.06 3.05 25.68
CA ALA A 70 10.14 1.74 25.02
C ALA A 70 11.51 1.54 24.39
N SER A 71 12.03 0.34 24.54
CA SER A 71 13.15 -0.16 23.73
C SER A 71 12.57 -0.77 22.46
N HIS A 72 13.33 -0.76 21.36
CA HIS A 72 12.93 -1.46 20.14
C HIS A 72 14.11 -2.29 19.61
N PRO A 73 13.96 -3.62 19.42
CA PRO A 73 12.74 -4.42 19.66
C PRO A 73 12.51 -4.75 21.15
N ASP A 74 11.27 -4.66 21.62
CA ASP A 74 10.80 -5.19 22.91
C ASP A 74 9.49 -5.97 22.71
N SER A 75 9.49 -7.27 23.02
CA SER A 75 8.33 -8.13 22.86
C SER A 75 7.41 -8.16 24.08
N SER A 76 7.80 -7.51 25.18
CA SER A 76 7.02 -7.48 26.42
C SER A 76 5.86 -6.48 26.38
N ARG A 77 5.90 -5.53 25.45
CA ARG A 77 4.87 -4.51 25.22
C ARG A 77 4.93 -3.97 23.79
N ALA A 78 4.02 -3.09 23.44
CA ALA A 78 4.06 -2.41 22.14
C ALA A 78 5.15 -1.32 22.13
N ASP A 79 6.10 -1.43 21.20
CA ASP A 79 7.17 -0.44 20.99
C ASP A 79 6.66 0.85 20.33
N PHE A 80 5.62 0.72 19.50
CA PHE A 80 5.03 1.80 18.72
C PHE A 80 3.52 1.85 18.91
N THR A 81 2.97 3.06 18.82
CA THR A 81 1.53 3.32 18.87
C THR A 81 1.11 4.23 17.73
N LEU A 82 -0.19 4.32 17.45
CA LEU A 82 -0.70 5.25 16.45
C LEU A 82 -0.67 6.69 16.99
N VAL A 83 -0.36 7.65 16.12
CA VAL A 83 -0.33 9.08 16.49
C VAL A 83 -1.73 9.66 16.70
N LYS A 84 -2.75 9.08 16.04
CA LYS A 84 -4.18 9.37 16.18
C LYS A 84 -4.98 8.06 16.10
N ARG A 85 -6.25 8.09 16.52
CA ARG A 85 -7.13 6.91 16.53
C ARG A 85 -8.18 6.99 15.42
N GLY A 86 -8.54 5.82 14.87
CA GLY A 86 -9.63 5.66 13.91
C GLY A 86 -9.53 6.59 12.70
N ALA A 87 -10.68 7.06 12.22
CA ALA A 87 -10.79 7.96 11.06
C ALA A 87 -9.95 9.24 11.18
N ALA A 88 -9.72 9.76 12.39
CA ALA A 88 -8.95 10.99 12.58
C ALA A 88 -7.49 10.87 12.11
N LEU A 89 -6.93 9.66 12.10
CA LEU A 89 -5.60 9.43 11.52
C LEU A 89 -5.65 9.47 9.99
N CYS A 90 -6.65 8.81 9.41
CA CYS A 90 -6.82 8.74 7.96
C CYS A 90 -7.15 10.11 7.36
N ALA A 91 -7.90 10.92 8.11
CA ALA A 91 -8.34 12.26 7.73
C ALA A 91 -7.20 13.30 7.61
N ASP A 92 -5.99 12.97 8.05
CA ASP A 92 -4.83 13.82 7.84
C ASP A 92 -4.41 13.89 6.36
N CYS A 93 -4.79 12.88 5.56
CA CYS A 93 -4.48 12.81 4.13
C CYS A 93 -5.69 12.49 3.24
N HIS A 94 -6.70 11.78 3.75
CA HIS A 94 -7.88 11.38 2.99
C HIS A 94 -9.08 12.23 3.38
N ASP A 95 -9.80 12.73 2.38
CA ASP A 95 -11.04 13.45 2.65
C ASP A 95 -12.05 12.52 3.35
N PRO A 96 -12.75 13.00 4.39
CA PRO A 96 -13.78 12.23 5.04
C PRO A 96 -14.93 11.98 4.07
N PHE A 97 -15.48 10.77 4.13
CA PHE A 97 -16.67 10.42 3.38
C PHE A 97 -17.89 11.15 3.94
N ALA A 98 -18.72 11.70 3.06
CA ALA A 98 -19.92 12.42 3.42
C ALA A 98 -21.08 12.05 2.49
N GLY A 99 -22.29 12.10 3.02
CA GLY A 99 -23.52 11.87 2.26
C GLY A 99 -24.72 11.70 3.20
N SER A 100 -25.92 11.62 2.62
CA SER A 100 -27.14 11.36 3.39
C SER A 100 -27.26 9.90 3.87
N SER A 101 -26.45 8.99 3.31
CA SER A 101 -26.32 7.61 3.78
C SER A 101 -24.83 7.28 3.84
N VAL A 102 -24.32 7.12 5.05
CA VAL A 102 -22.94 6.67 5.29
C VAL A 102 -22.99 5.27 5.89
N HIS A 103 -22.07 4.42 5.48
CA HIS A 103 -21.99 3.05 5.95
C HIS A 103 -21.46 3.04 7.38
N ALA A 104 -22.09 2.28 8.28
CA ALA A 104 -21.80 2.33 9.73
C ALA A 104 -20.30 2.20 10.08
N PRO A 105 -19.51 1.26 9.50
CA PRO A 105 -18.08 1.19 9.81
C PRO A 105 -17.30 2.46 9.42
N VAL A 106 -17.78 3.23 8.44
CA VAL A 106 -17.18 4.51 8.06
C VAL A 106 -17.60 5.62 9.02
N GLU A 107 -18.87 5.68 9.41
CA GLU A 107 -19.35 6.62 10.44
C GLU A 107 -18.60 6.44 11.77
N GLU A 108 -18.32 5.18 12.13
CA GLU A 108 -17.60 4.79 13.34
C GLU A 108 -16.08 4.90 13.22
N GLY A 109 -15.57 5.19 12.02
CA GLY A 109 -14.14 5.37 11.74
C GLY A 109 -13.32 4.07 11.78
N GLU A 110 -13.95 2.94 11.52
CA GLU A 110 -13.37 1.59 11.47
C GLU A 110 -12.77 1.27 10.10
N CYS A 111 -11.95 2.16 9.54
CA CYS A 111 -11.38 2.00 8.20
C CYS A 111 -10.61 0.66 8.03
N LEU A 112 -9.99 0.20 9.13
CA LEU A 112 -9.19 -1.03 9.18
C LEU A 112 -10.04 -2.31 9.19
N ALA A 113 -11.36 -2.21 9.40
CA ALA A 113 -12.27 -3.33 9.22
C ALA A 113 -12.31 -3.80 7.75
N CYS A 114 -11.90 -2.95 6.81
CA CYS A 114 -11.88 -3.26 5.37
C CYS A 114 -10.51 -3.10 4.70
N HIS A 115 -9.70 -2.14 5.14
CA HIS A 115 -8.44 -1.78 4.50
C HIS A 115 -7.21 -2.19 5.30
N ASP A 116 -6.13 -2.59 4.61
CA ASP A 116 -4.81 -2.81 5.19
C ASP A 116 -3.89 -1.62 4.86
N PRO A 117 -3.60 -0.73 5.82
CA PRO A 117 -2.85 0.50 5.59
C PRO A 117 -1.36 0.25 5.34
N HIS A 118 -0.85 -0.95 5.63
CA HIS A 118 0.52 -1.31 5.26
C HIS A 118 0.61 -1.77 3.80
N GLY A 119 -0.47 -2.30 3.26
CA GLY A 119 -0.58 -2.69 1.87
C GLY A 119 -1.24 -4.04 1.67
N SER A 120 -1.84 -4.24 0.50
CA SER A 120 -2.45 -5.52 0.14
C SER A 120 -2.25 -5.84 -1.35
N GLY A 121 -2.34 -7.12 -1.72
CA GLY A 121 -2.35 -7.54 -3.12
C GLY A 121 -3.65 -7.21 -3.85
N ARG A 122 -4.61 -6.55 -3.19
CA ARG A 122 -5.94 -6.25 -3.72
C ARG A 122 -6.10 -4.75 -3.99
N PRO A 123 -6.98 -4.36 -4.93
CA PRO A 123 -7.27 -2.96 -5.19
C PRO A 123 -7.72 -2.22 -3.92
N ALA A 124 -7.41 -0.92 -3.87
CA ALA A 124 -7.73 -0.05 -2.73
C ALA A 124 -7.28 -0.60 -1.36
N LEU A 125 -6.25 -1.44 -1.34
CA LEU A 125 -5.73 -2.06 -0.11
C LEU A 125 -6.74 -2.90 0.66
N ALA A 126 -7.74 -3.47 -0.01
CA ALA A 126 -8.70 -4.34 0.65
C ALA A 126 -7.99 -5.51 1.34
N ARG A 127 -8.32 -5.78 2.61
CA ARG A 127 -7.66 -6.86 3.38
C ARG A 127 -8.07 -8.26 2.88
N ARG A 128 -9.24 -8.37 2.23
CA ARG A 128 -9.81 -9.62 1.69
C ARG A 128 -10.51 -9.36 0.36
N GLU A 129 -10.97 -10.45 -0.26
CA GLU A 129 -11.89 -10.34 -1.41
C GLU A 129 -13.16 -9.59 -0.97
N VAL A 130 -13.68 -8.73 -1.83
CA VAL A 130 -14.69 -7.72 -1.48
C VAL A 130 -15.94 -8.37 -0.91
N ASN A 131 -16.49 -9.39 -1.58
CA ASN A 131 -17.72 -10.00 -1.09
C ASN A 131 -17.50 -10.84 0.16
N ALA A 132 -16.41 -11.60 0.19
CA ALA A 132 -16.04 -12.38 1.36
C ALA A 132 -15.96 -11.46 2.61
N MET A 133 -15.42 -10.25 2.45
CA MET A 133 -15.37 -9.25 3.51
C MET A 133 -16.75 -8.72 3.88
N CYS A 134 -17.62 -8.41 2.89
CA CYS A 134 -18.99 -7.98 3.16
C CYS A 134 -19.78 -9.05 3.93
N PHE A 135 -19.58 -10.34 3.63
CA PHE A 135 -20.29 -11.44 4.27
C PHE A 135 -19.87 -11.70 5.71
N GLU A 136 -18.75 -11.13 6.19
CA GLU A 136 -18.37 -11.22 7.60
C GLU A 136 -19.42 -10.55 8.52
N CYS A 137 -20.17 -9.57 8.01
CA CYS A 137 -21.27 -8.91 8.74
C CYS A 137 -22.63 -9.10 8.05
N HIS A 138 -22.66 -9.17 6.71
CA HIS A 138 -23.88 -9.35 5.92
C HIS A 138 -24.06 -10.79 5.45
N GLU A 139 -23.92 -11.75 6.37
CA GLU A 139 -23.90 -13.19 6.07
C GLU A 139 -25.10 -13.65 5.23
N ALA A 140 -26.31 -13.16 5.53
CA ALA A 140 -27.51 -13.53 4.80
C ALA A 140 -27.42 -13.25 3.29
N LYS A 141 -26.61 -12.26 2.88
CA LYS A 141 -26.41 -11.91 1.46
C LYS A 141 -25.50 -12.89 0.71
N SER A 142 -24.85 -13.81 1.42
CA SER A 142 -24.04 -14.87 0.79
C SER A 142 -24.86 -16.01 0.21
N PHE A 143 -26.10 -16.21 0.70
CA PHE A 143 -26.96 -17.33 0.29
C PHE A 143 -28.37 -16.91 -0.14
N ALA A 144 -28.89 -15.77 0.32
CA ALA A 144 -30.20 -15.28 -0.10
C ALA A 144 -30.12 -14.62 -1.48
N VAL A 145 -31.16 -14.78 -2.30
CA VAL A 145 -31.29 -14.10 -3.59
C VAL A 145 -31.27 -12.59 -3.34
N HIS A 146 -30.21 -11.93 -3.84
CA HIS A 146 -30.00 -10.51 -3.69
C HIS A 146 -29.45 -9.90 -4.97
N ALA A 147 -30.10 -8.78 -5.35
CA ALA A 147 -30.29 -8.25 -6.69
C ALA A 147 -30.92 -9.28 -7.65
N VAL A 148 -32.25 -9.29 -7.77
CA VAL A 148 -32.95 -10.17 -8.73
C VAL A 148 -32.69 -9.67 -10.16
N VAL A 149 -32.39 -10.59 -11.08
CA VAL A 149 -32.33 -10.31 -12.51
C VAL A 149 -33.66 -10.76 -13.13
N GLY A 150 -34.35 -9.88 -13.86
CA GLY A 150 -35.59 -10.24 -14.55
C GLY A 150 -36.85 -10.23 -13.67
N VAL A 151 -37.96 -10.74 -14.22
CA VAL A 151 -39.25 -10.91 -13.51
C VAL A 151 -39.40 -12.31 -12.90
N ASP A 152 -38.46 -13.21 -13.19
CA ASP A 152 -38.34 -14.52 -12.56
C ASP A 152 -37.63 -14.35 -11.21
N LEU A 153 -38.43 -14.31 -10.13
CA LEU A 153 -38.01 -14.09 -8.74
C LEU A 153 -37.06 -15.17 -8.15
N GLY A 154 -36.40 -15.98 -8.99
CA GLY A 154 -35.53 -17.08 -8.61
C GLY A 154 -34.03 -16.85 -8.85
N SER A 155 -33.65 -15.87 -9.66
CA SER A 155 -32.24 -15.68 -10.07
C SER A 155 -31.66 -14.36 -9.56
N GLY A 156 -30.58 -14.45 -8.79
CA GLY A 156 -29.79 -13.28 -8.35
C GLY A 156 -28.72 -12.86 -9.36
N HIS A 157 -28.29 -11.61 -9.30
CA HIS A 157 -27.19 -11.08 -10.10
C HIS A 157 -25.89 -11.80 -9.68
N PRO A 158 -25.04 -12.24 -10.62
CA PRO A 158 -23.81 -12.94 -10.26
C PRO A 158 -22.90 -12.01 -9.46
N LEU A 159 -22.65 -12.35 -8.20
CA LEU A 159 -21.72 -11.62 -7.33
C LEU A 159 -20.27 -12.08 -7.52
N SER A 160 -19.97 -13.04 -8.38
CA SER A 160 -18.60 -13.45 -8.67
C SER A 160 -18.52 -14.06 -10.07
N GLY A 161 -17.32 -14.04 -10.67
CA GLY A 161 -17.07 -14.62 -12.00
C GLY A 161 -17.11 -13.58 -13.12
N PRO A 162 -18.29 -13.19 -13.65
CA PRO A 162 -18.39 -12.24 -14.74
C PRO A 162 -17.71 -10.91 -14.44
N ARG A 163 -17.16 -10.27 -15.47
CA ARG A 163 -16.59 -8.93 -15.36
C ARG A 163 -17.69 -7.92 -15.08
N ASP A 164 -17.41 -6.97 -14.21
CA ASP A 164 -18.33 -5.85 -13.99
C ASP A 164 -18.29 -4.86 -15.16
N PRO A 165 -19.43 -4.60 -15.83
CA PRO A 165 -19.50 -3.66 -16.95
C PRO A 165 -19.29 -2.19 -16.52
N ALA A 166 -19.56 -1.84 -15.27
CA ALA A 166 -19.48 -0.48 -14.75
C ALA A 166 -18.08 -0.07 -14.26
N ARG A 167 -17.09 -0.98 -14.24
CA ARG A 167 -15.71 -0.66 -13.83
C ARG A 167 -14.66 -1.08 -14.83
N LYS A 168 -13.54 -0.34 -14.81
CA LYS A 168 -12.39 -0.57 -15.69
C LYS A 168 -11.78 -1.97 -15.53
N SER A 169 -11.89 -2.60 -14.37
CA SER A 169 -11.36 -3.95 -14.11
C SER A 169 -11.99 -4.61 -12.90
N GLY A 170 -12.10 -5.94 -12.90
CA GLY A 170 -12.56 -6.75 -11.76
C GLY A 170 -13.86 -7.52 -12.05
N ALA A 171 -14.06 -8.61 -11.32
CA ALA A 171 -15.29 -9.40 -11.38
C ALA A 171 -16.41 -8.71 -10.60
N PHE A 172 -17.65 -8.80 -11.10
CA PHE A 172 -18.87 -8.32 -10.44
C PHE A 172 -18.87 -8.69 -8.96
N SER A 173 -19.32 -7.76 -8.12
CA SER A 173 -19.23 -7.81 -6.65
C SER A 173 -20.27 -6.89 -6.01
N CYS A 174 -20.41 -6.90 -4.69
CA CYS A 174 -21.30 -5.99 -3.96
C CYS A 174 -21.03 -4.51 -4.31
N ALA A 175 -19.75 -4.15 -4.47
CA ALA A 175 -19.30 -2.78 -4.77
C ALA A 175 -19.60 -2.30 -6.21
N SER A 176 -20.20 -3.16 -7.04
CA SER A 176 -20.68 -2.82 -8.39
C SER A 176 -21.94 -1.96 -8.31
N CYS A 177 -22.79 -2.23 -7.32
CA CYS A 177 -24.07 -1.55 -7.10
C CYS A 177 -24.09 -0.71 -5.84
N HIS A 178 -23.30 -1.07 -4.82
CA HIS A 178 -23.22 -0.35 -3.54
C HIS A 178 -21.91 0.41 -3.39
N ASP A 179 -21.96 1.62 -2.85
CA ASP A 179 -20.75 2.28 -2.35
C ASP A 179 -20.49 1.80 -0.92
N PRO A 180 -19.32 1.22 -0.62
CA PRO A 180 -19.03 0.69 0.71
C PRO A 180 -18.76 1.79 1.75
N HIS A 181 -18.72 3.07 1.35
CA HIS A 181 -18.46 4.19 2.25
C HIS A 181 -19.67 5.09 2.45
N ALA A 182 -20.08 5.81 1.40
CA ALA A 182 -21.13 6.82 1.51
C ALA A 182 -21.76 7.15 0.17
N THR A 183 -23.04 7.49 0.19
CA THR A 183 -23.80 7.99 -0.96
C THR A 183 -24.84 9.02 -0.51
N ASN A 184 -25.50 9.64 -1.48
CA ASN A 184 -26.71 10.44 -1.25
C ASN A 184 -28.00 9.69 -1.64
N THR A 185 -27.96 8.36 -1.57
CA THR A 185 -29.04 7.48 -2.03
C THR A 185 -29.40 6.45 -0.96
N PRO A 186 -30.63 5.92 -0.96
CA PRO A 186 -30.99 4.85 -0.05
C PRO A 186 -30.11 3.60 -0.28
N HIS A 187 -29.88 2.84 0.78
CA HIS A 187 -29.15 1.56 0.74
C HIS A 187 -27.74 1.64 0.13
N LEU A 188 -27.10 2.82 0.17
CA LEU A 188 -25.77 3.06 -0.38
C LEU A 188 -25.67 2.75 -1.88
N TRP A 189 -26.73 2.93 -2.66
CA TRP A 189 -26.69 2.66 -4.10
C TRP A 189 -25.76 3.62 -4.87
N LYS A 190 -25.02 3.07 -5.83
CA LYS A 190 -24.16 3.87 -6.70
C LYS A 190 -24.96 4.62 -7.74
N PHE A 191 -24.27 5.50 -8.47
CA PHE A 191 -24.78 6.20 -9.65
C PHE A 191 -25.90 7.21 -9.38
N GLY A 192 -26.16 7.55 -8.11
CA GLY A 192 -27.26 8.44 -7.76
C GLY A 192 -28.63 7.77 -7.83
N ALA A 193 -28.67 6.43 -7.90
CA ALA A 193 -29.91 5.70 -8.09
C ALA A 193 -30.86 5.86 -6.90
N THR A 194 -32.08 6.32 -7.15
CA THR A 194 -33.10 6.47 -6.09
C THR A 194 -34.15 5.36 -6.10
N THR A 195 -34.15 4.51 -7.13
CA THR A 195 -35.01 3.33 -7.24
C THR A 195 -34.24 2.14 -7.79
N THR A 196 -34.75 0.92 -7.58
CA THR A 196 -34.13 -0.30 -8.12
C THR A 196 -34.02 -0.26 -9.65
N PHE A 197 -35.05 0.22 -10.36
CA PHE A 197 -35.03 0.26 -11.82
C PHE A 197 -34.03 1.28 -12.37
N ASP A 198 -33.87 2.41 -11.68
CA ASP A 198 -32.85 3.41 -11.98
C ASP A 198 -31.44 2.80 -11.86
N LEU A 199 -31.17 2.07 -10.77
CA LEU A 199 -29.94 1.33 -10.58
C LEU A 199 -29.68 0.30 -11.70
N CYS A 200 -30.69 -0.49 -12.07
CA CYS A 200 -30.59 -1.46 -13.16
C CYS A 200 -30.29 -0.78 -14.51
N GLY A 201 -30.87 0.39 -14.74
CA GLY A 201 -30.70 1.20 -15.94
C GLY A 201 -29.26 1.68 -16.16
N HIS A 202 -28.36 1.62 -15.18
CA HIS A 202 -26.96 1.96 -15.39
C HIS A 202 -26.15 0.88 -16.11
N CYS A 203 -26.61 -0.38 -16.11
CA CYS A 203 -25.92 -1.49 -16.78
C CYS A 203 -26.77 -2.15 -17.87
N HIS A 204 -28.10 -2.08 -17.77
CA HIS A 204 -29.04 -2.62 -18.75
C HIS A 204 -29.63 -1.52 -19.64
N GLN A 205 -28.75 -0.71 -20.22
CA GLN A 205 -29.13 0.30 -21.20
C GLN A 205 -29.44 -0.42 -22.52
N LYS A 206 -30.64 -0.19 -23.06
CA LYS A 206 -31.01 -0.63 -24.41
C LYS A 206 -30.40 0.29 -25.46
#